data_AF-A0A932ZC05-F1
#
_entry.id   AF-A0A932ZC05-F1
#
_cell.length_a   1.000
_cell.length_b   1.000
_cell.length_c   1.000
_cell.angle_alpha   90.00
_cell.angle_beta   90.00
_cell.angle_gamma   90.00
#
_symmetry.space_group_name_H-M   'P 1'
#
loop_
_entity.id
_entity.type
_entity.pdbx_description
1 polymer ?
#
loop_
_entity_poly.entity_id
_entity_poly.type
_entity_poly.pdbx_seq_one_letter_code
_entity_poly.pdbx_strand_id
1 'polypeptide(L)'
;MTPMRLLRPLLVLLLAGLPAATALAQSPQWLLMSRHGECAEVGRALRHKFHDLPAIGGPNEFAAEMKRRGSAAKVTNAYGGNRNTVLIEVPDREVSVLFVRRELCRELVSPR
;
A
#
# COMPACT_ATOMS: atom_id res chain seq x y z
N MET A 1 -71.16 10.70 27.59
CA MET A 1 -70.40 9.50 27.23
C MET A 1 -68.91 9.83 27.33
N THR A 2 -68.25 9.19 28.28
CA THR A 2 -66.84 9.27 28.70
C THR A 2 -65.90 8.57 27.68
N PRO A 3 -64.56 8.75 27.79
CA PRO A 3 -63.64 8.83 26.66
C PRO A 3 -62.58 7.70 26.59
N MET A 4 -61.71 7.80 25.57
CA MET A 4 -60.26 7.50 25.62
C MET A 4 -59.81 6.03 25.78
N ARG A 5 -59.11 5.49 24.77
CA ARG A 5 -57.63 5.28 24.76
C ARG A 5 -57.20 4.20 23.77
N LEU A 6 -56.17 4.58 22.99
CA LEU A 6 -54.99 3.83 22.55
C LEU A 6 -55.14 2.35 22.15
N LEU A 7 -54.65 2.03 20.94
CA LEU A 7 -53.37 1.31 20.82
C LEU A 7 -52.75 1.47 19.41
N ARG A 8 -51.55 2.06 19.39
CA ARG A 8 -50.49 1.90 18.36
C ARG A 8 -50.01 0.42 18.41
N PRO A 9 -49.36 -0.16 17.36
CA PRO A 9 -48.31 0.51 16.59
C PRO A 9 -48.24 0.23 15.08
N LEU A 10 -47.64 1.20 14.38
CA LEU A 10 -47.03 1.03 13.06
C LEU A 10 -46.05 -0.16 13.09
N LEU A 11 -46.34 -1.18 12.30
CA LEU A 11 -45.45 -2.31 12.07
C LEU A 11 -44.34 -1.87 11.08
N VAL A 12 -43.23 -1.40 11.65
CA VAL A 12 -41.85 -1.68 11.21
C VAL A 12 -41.61 -1.69 9.68
N LEU A 13 -41.67 -0.52 9.05
CA LEU A 13 -40.87 -0.25 7.84
C LEU A 13 -39.45 0.07 8.29
N LEU A 14 -38.65 -0.96 8.57
CA LEU A 14 -37.24 -0.82 8.96
C LEU A 14 -36.35 -1.75 8.11
N LEU A 15 -36.55 -1.73 6.79
CA LEU A 15 -35.51 -2.08 5.82
C LEU A 15 -34.63 -0.84 5.54
N ALA A 16 -34.16 -0.20 6.60
CA ALA A 16 -33.14 0.84 6.51
C ALA A 16 -31.83 0.19 6.08
N GLY A 17 -31.23 0.77 5.05
CA GLY A 17 -30.14 0.18 4.27
C GLY A 17 -28.99 -0.32 5.15
N LEU A 18 -28.60 -1.58 4.92
CA LEU A 18 -27.26 -2.00 5.27
C LEU A 18 -26.31 -1.18 4.39
N PRO A 19 -25.45 -0.30 4.95
CA PRO A 19 -24.32 0.18 4.19
C PRO A 19 -23.48 -1.06 3.92
N ALA A 20 -23.38 -1.45 2.65
CA ALA A 20 -22.37 -2.39 2.22
C ALA A 20 -21.02 -1.77 2.58
N ALA A 21 -20.48 -2.17 3.74
CA ALA A 21 -19.13 -1.85 4.15
C ALA A 21 -18.23 -2.51 3.11
N THR A 22 -17.88 -1.75 2.08
CA THR A 22 -16.80 -2.07 1.17
C THR A 22 -15.55 -2.12 2.04
N ALA A 23 -15.21 -3.32 2.49
CA ALA A 23 -13.88 -3.61 2.99
C ALA A 23 -12.94 -3.29 1.83
N LEU A 24 -12.39 -2.07 1.84
CA LEU A 24 -11.23 -1.70 1.04
C LEU A 24 -10.17 -2.71 1.44
N ALA A 25 -10.03 -3.78 0.65
CA ALA A 25 -8.94 -4.72 0.75
C ALA A 25 -7.67 -3.86 0.71
N GLN A 26 -7.03 -3.68 1.86
CA GLN A 26 -5.84 -2.87 1.97
C GLN A 26 -4.81 -3.54 1.09
N SER A 27 -4.55 -2.96 -0.09
CA SER A 27 -3.50 -3.42 -0.98
C SER A 27 -2.22 -3.57 -0.15
N PRO A 28 -1.54 -4.73 -0.22
CA PRO A 28 -0.44 -5.01 0.67
C PRO A 28 0.61 -3.90 0.55
N GLN A 29 0.95 -3.29 1.68
CA GLN A 29 1.67 -2.02 1.71
C GLN A 29 3.17 -2.26 1.49
N TRP A 30 3.72 -1.57 0.49
CA TRP A 30 5.15 -1.61 0.19
C TRP A 30 5.88 -0.50 0.94
N LEU A 31 7.08 -0.83 1.41
CA LEU A 31 8.03 0.10 2.01
C LEU A 31 9.35 0.03 1.24
N LEU A 32 10.18 1.05 1.39
CA LEU A 32 11.59 1.01 0.97
C LEU A 32 12.47 0.71 2.17
N MET A 33 13.30 -0.33 2.05
CA MET A 33 14.27 -0.72 3.06
C MET A 33 15.64 -0.09 2.72
N SER A 34 16.24 0.57 3.70
CA SER A 34 17.61 1.09 3.63
C SER A 34 18.62 -0.05 3.81
N ARG A 35 19.88 0.20 3.45
CA ARG A 35 20.97 -0.74 3.70
C ARG A 35 21.15 -1.07 5.19
N HIS A 36 20.77 -0.15 6.07
CA HIS A 36 20.88 -0.32 7.53
C HIS A 36 19.66 -1.02 8.15
N GLY A 37 18.71 -1.46 7.32
CA GLY A 37 17.54 -2.20 7.75
C GLY A 37 16.33 -1.35 8.13
N GLU A 38 16.43 -0.03 8.04
CA GLU A 38 15.29 0.86 8.31
C GLU A 38 14.30 0.82 7.15
N CYS A 39 13.00 0.90 7.42
CA CYS A 39 11.99 0.99 6.38
C CYS A 39 11.27 2.34 6.40
N ALA A 40 10.99 2.85 5.21
CA ALA A 40 10.27 4.09 5.01
C ALA A 40 9.13 3.92 4.00
N GLU A 41 8.09 4.74 4.14
CA GLU A 41 7.02 4.84 3.16
C GLU A 41 7.57 5.22 1.79
N VAL A 42 7.17 4.48 0.74
CA VAL A 42 7.69 4.63 -0.63
C VAL A 42 7.64 6.08 -1.10
N GLY A 43 6.47 6.72 -0.99
CA GLY A 43 6.28 8.09 -1.46
C GLY A 43 7.18 9.10 -0.74
N ARG A 44 7.44 8.91 0.56
CA ARG A 44 8.35 9.80 1.30
C ARG A 44 9.80 9.58 0.87
N ALA A 45 10.23 8.33 0.82
CA ALA A 45 11.61 7.97 0.52
C ALA A 45 12.01 8.31 -0.93
N LEU A 46 11.14 8.05 -1.91
CA LEU A 46 11.44 8.36 -3.31
C LEU A 46 11.51 9.86 -3.59
N ARG A 47 10.68 10.68 -2.92
CA ARG A 47 10.68 12.14 -3.13
C ARG A 47 12.02 12.81 -2.83
N HIS A 48 12.83 12.24 -1.93
CA HIS A 48 14.16 12.77 -1.64
C HIS A 48 15.13 12.68 -2.82
N LYS A 49 14.95 11.69 -3.72
CA LYS A 49 15.81 11.50 -4.88
C LYS A 49 15.13 11.91 -6.19
N PHE A 50 13.80 11.87 -6.24
CA PHE A 50 13.01 12.21 -7.42
C PHE A 50 11.85 13.12 -7.03
N HIS A 51 12.02 14.42 -7.23
CA HIS A 51 11.07 15.44 -6.78
C HIS A 51 9.79 15.48 -7.62
N ASP A 52 9.84 14.93 -8.83
CA ASP A 52 8.80 15.00 -9.86
C ASP A 52 8.17 13.62 -10.14
N LEU A 53 8.36 12.64 -9.26
CA LEU A 53 7.66 11.36 -9.38
C LEU A 53 6.17 11.49 -9.06
N PRO A 54 5.29 10.77 -9.79
CA PRO A 54 3.91 10.61 -9.36
C PRO A 54 3.84 9.83 -8.04
N ALA A 55 2.64 9.71 -7.49
CA ALA A 55 2.42 8.82 -6.34
C ALA A 55 2.72 7.36 -6.75
N ILE A 56 3.88 6.84 -6.34
CA ILE A 56 4.30 5.46 -6.54
C ILE A 56 3.98 4.66 -5.26
N GLY A 57 3.18 3.62 -5.41
CA GLY A 57 2.76 2.71 -4.35
C GLY A 57 3.57 1.42 -4.26
N GLY A 58 4.41 1.11 -5.25
CA GLY A 58 5.16 -0.14 -5.24
C GLY A 58 6.16 -0.35 -6.39
N PRO A 59 6.81 -1.53 -6.43
CA PRO A 59 7.92 -1.80 -7.34
C PRO A 59 7.53 -1.75 -8.82
N ASN A 60 6.36 -2.31 -9.19
CA ASN A 60 5.92 -2.36 -10.59
C ASN A 60 5.66 -0.95 -11.15
N GLU A 61 5.01 -0.10 -10.35
CA GLU A 61 4.74 1.29 -10.71
C GLU A 61 6.06 2.08 -10.84
N PHE A 62 7.00 1.88 -9.91
CA PHE A 62 8.33 2.49 -10.00
C PHE A 62 9.08 2.07 -11.26
N ALA A 63 9.16 0.77 -11.57
CA ALA A 63 9.83 0.27 -12.76
C ALA A 63 9.20 0.78 -14.06
N ALA A 64 7.87 0.80 -14.12
CA ALA A 64 7.12 1.34 -15.26
C ALA A 64 7.40 2.83 -15.46
N GLU A 65 7.45 3.59 -14.36
CA GLU A 65 7.74 5.02 -14.39
C GLU A 65 9.18 5.32 -14.82
N MET A 66 10.16 4.56 -14.34
CA MET A 66 11.55 4.66 -14.80
C MET A 66 11.67 4.37 -16.30
N LYS A 67 10.99 3.31 -16.77
CA LYS A 67 10.95 2.97 -18.20
C LYS A 67 10.30 4.08 -19.03
N ARG A 68 9.19 4.67 -18.55
CA ARG A 68 8.51 5.80 -19.22
C ARG A 68 9.41 7.02 -19.36
N ARG A 69 10.32 7.23 -18.42
CA ARG A 69 11.33 8.30 -18.43
C ARG A 69 12.58 7.97 -19.25
N GLY A 70 12.60 6.84 -19.95
CA GLY A 70 13.72 6.42 -20.79
C GLY A 70 14.88 5.73 -20.05
N SER A 71 14.71 5.44 -18.75
CA SER A 71 15.73 4.76 -17.95
C SER A 71 15.57 3.24 -17.99
N ALA A 72 16.69 2.51 -17.95
CA ALA A 72 16.68 1.05 -17.89
C ALA A 72 16.53 0.59 -16.43
N ALA A 73 15.36 0.05 -16.09
CA ALA A 73 15.11 -0.52 -14.76
C ALA A 73 15.29 -2.05 -14.77
N LYS A 74 16.22 -2.57 -13.98
CA LYS A 74 16.41 -4.00 -13.75
C LYS A 74 15.65 -4.40 -12.49
N VAL A 75 14.71 -5.32 -12.63
CA VAL A 75 13.87 -5.82 -11.54
C VAL A 75 14.34 -7.22 -11.15
N THR A 76 14.66 -7.40 -9.86
CA THR A 76 15.08 -8.68 -9.29
C THR A 76 14.21 -9.00 -8.08
N ASN A 77 13.54 -10.16 -8.08
CA ASN A 77 12.90 -10.66 -6.87
C ASN A 77 13.99 -11.14 -5.92
N ALA A 78 14.15 -10.45 -4.79
CA ALA A 78 15.18 -10.80 -3.82
C ALA A 78 14.75 -12.00 -2.97
N TYR A 79 15.73 -12.74 -2.42
CA TYR A 79 15.52 -13.93 -1.58
C TYR A 79 14.73 -15.07 -2.27
N GLY A 80 15.42 -15.85 -3.11
CA GLY A 80 14.92 -17.15 -3.57
C GLY A 80 13.62 -17.13 -4.39
N GLY A 81 13.29 -16.01 -5.03
CA GLY A 81 12.04 -15.85 -5.79
C GLY A 81 10.83 -15.42 -4.95
N ASN A 82 11.05 -15.02 -3.69
CA ASN A 82 9.99 -14.47 -2.85
C ASN A 82 9.48 -13.14 -3.42
N ARG A 83 8.16 -13.03 -3.64
CA ARG A 83 7.50 -11.81 -4.12
C ARG A 83 7.32 -10.73 -3.03
N ASN A 84 7.85 -10.96 -1.83
CA ASN A 84 7.77 -10.02 -0.72
C ASN A 84 8.92 -9.01 -0.67
N THR A 85 9.96 -9.23 -1.49
CA THR A 85 11.10 -8.33 -1.61
C THR A 85 11.48 -8.17 -3.08
N VAL A 86 11.53 -6.92 -3.55
CA VAL A 86 11.87 -6.60 -4.94
C VAL A 86 12.95 -5.55 -4.97
N LEU A 87 14.11 -5.90 -5.53
CA LEU A 87 15.19 -4.98 -5.81
C LEU A 87 14.98 -4.38 -7.21
N ILE A 88 14.99 -3.04 -7.29
CA ILE A 88 15.00 -2.34 -8.56
C ILE A 88 16.27 -1.50 -8.66
N GLU A 89 17.04 -1.76 -9.71
CA GLU A 89 18.26 -1.05 -10.04
C GLU A 89 18.02 -0.19 -11.28
N VAL A 90 18.43 1.07 -11.24
CA VAL A 90 18.35 2.03 -12.35
C VAL A 90 19.77 2.61 -12.54
N PRO A 91 20.64 1.93 -13.30
CA PRO A 91 22.07 2.22 -13.34
C PRO A 91 22.39 3.63 -13.84
N ASP A 92 21.68 4.12 -14.85
CA ASP A 92 21.84 5.46 -15.43
C ASP A 92 21.46 6.59 -14.46
N ARG A 93 20.81 6.26 -13.34
CA ARG A 93 20.43 7.18 -12.27
C ARG A 93 21.20 6.92 -10.97
N GLU A 94 22.08 5.92 -10.95
CA GLU A 94 22.77 5.43 -9.75
C GLU A 94 21.78 5.10 -8.61
N VAL A 95 20.62 4.54 -8.95
CA VAL A 95 19.55 4.20 -7.98
C VAL A 95 19.52 2.69 -7.78
N SER A 96 19.50 2.29 -6.52
CA SER A 96 19.17 0.92 -6.12
C SER A 96 18.18 1.01 -4.97
N VAL A 97 16.96 0.50 -5.16
CA VAL A 97 15.87 0.57 -4.18
C VAL A 97 15.34 -0.81 -3.89
N LEU A 98 15.26 -1.15 -2.60
CA LEU A 98 14.74 -2.41 -2.12
C LEU A 98 13.32 -2.21 -1.60
N PHE A 99 12.34 -2.66 -2.36
CA PHE A 99 10.95 -2.71 -1.94
C PHE A 99 10.73 -3.95 -1.06
N VAL A 100 10.15 -3.75 0.12
CA VAL A 100 9.77 -4.83 1.04
C VAL A 100 8.31 -4.69 1.43
N ARG A 101 7.63 -5.82 1.64
CA ARG A 101 6.31 -5.83 2.26
C ARG A 101 6.41 -5.36 3.71
N ARG A 102 5.42 -4.58 4.16
CA ARG A 102 5.37 -4.03 5.54
C ARG A 102 5.49 -5.11 6.62
N GLU A 103 4.93 -6.29 6.39
CA GLU A 103 4.99 -7.42 7.32
C GLU A 103 6.42 -7.90 7.51
N LEU A 104 7.14 -8.07 6.40
CA LEU A 104 8.53 -8.51 6.40
C LEU A 104 9.47 -7.48 7.03
N CYS A 105 9.22 -6.19 6.81
CA CYS A 105 10.00 -5.15 7.46
C CYS A 105 9.93 -5.23 8.99
N ARG A 106 8.74 -5.46 9.56
CA ARG A 106 8.58 -5.58 11.03
C ARG A 106 9.36 -6.76 11.59
N GLU A 107 9.40 -7.87 10.86
CA GLU A 107 10.14 -9.08 11.25
C GLU A 107 11.67 -8.86 11.18
N LEU A 108 12.15 -8.14 10.17
CA LEU A 108 13.58 -7.89 9.97
C LEU A 108 14.15 -6.83 10.94
N VAL A 109 13.34 -5.86 11.36
CA VAL A 109 13.77 -4.77 12.28
C VAL A 109 13.62 -5.17 13.75
N SER A 110 12.72 -6.09 14.07
CA SER A 110 12.50 -6.57 15.43
C SER A 110 12.71 -8.10 15.48
N PRO A 111 13.96 -8.58 15.53
CA PRO A 111 14.21 -9.99 15.76
C PRO A 111 13.62 -10.37 17.12
N ARG A 112 12.64 -11.27 17.13
CA ARG A 112 12.18 -11.90 18.37
C ARG A 112 13.23 -12.87 18.89
#